data_AF-A0A1V6H2F1-F1
#
_entry.id   AF-A0A1V6H2F1-F1
#
_cell.length_a   1.000
_cell.length_b   1.000
_cell.length_c   1.000
_cell.angle_alpha   90.00
_cell.angle_beta   90.00
_cell.angle_gamma   90.00
#
_symmetry.space_group_name_H-M   'P 1'
#
loop_
_entity.id
_entity.type
_entity.pdbx_description
1 polymer ?
#
loop_
_entity_poly.entity_id
_entity_poly.type
_entity_poly.pdbx_seq_one_letter_code
_entity_poly.pdbx_strand_id
1 'polypeptide(L)'
;MLQTTIDAVKAILAADPSVNAEDRKALVEALKKGPRPGAVHDRVLRRPEAASRLGVGVKALDLWKRRGVLVPVTIPGSSRALGFRESDVEALIAGEGGGVKA
;
A
#
# COMPACT_ATOMS: atom_id res chain seq x y z
N MET A 1 -22.39 1.42 8.54
CA MET A 1 -23.21 0.20 8.76
C MET A 1 -24.42 0.59 9.59
N LEU A 2 -25.61 0.04 9.32
CA LEU A 2 -26.82 0.39 10.07
C LEU A 2 -26.73 -0.18 11.50
N GLN A 3 -27.22 0.57 12.48
CA GLN A 3 -27.20 0.17 13.89
C GLN A 3 -27.93 -1.16 14.11
N THR A 4 -29.03 -1.38 13.40
CA THR A 4 -29.82 -2.62 13.42
C THR A 4 -29.01 -3.85 12.99
N THR A 5 -28.05 -3.69 12.08
CA THR A 5 -27.18 -4.79 11.64
C THR A 5 -26.19 -5.18 12.75
N ILE A 6 -25.68 -4.21 13.50
CA ILE A 6 -24.76 -4.49 14.62
C ILE A 6 -25.49 -5.25 15.73
N ASP A 7 -26.73 -4.89 16.02
CA ASP A 7 -27.51 -5.52 17.08
C ASP A 7 -27.93 -6.95 16.70
N ALA A 8 -28.25 -7.20 15.43
CA ALA A 8 -28.45 -8.56 14.93
C ALA A 8 -27.19 -9.44 15.07
N VAL A 9 -26.01 -8.91 14.71
CA VAL A 9 -24.74 -9.65 14.83
C VAL A 9 -24.39 -9.94 16.29
N LYS A 10 -24.62 -8.98 17.20
CA LYS A 10 -24.44 -9.22 18.65
C LYS A 10 -25.32 -10.36 19.15
N ALA A 11 -26.59 -10.41 18.73
CA ALA A 11 -27.51 -11.46 19.12
C ALA A 11 -27.07 -12.85 18.61
N ILE A 12 -26.62 -12.92 17.35
CA ILE A 12 -26.07 -14.14 16.76
C ILE A 12 -24.83 -14.61 17.53
N LEU A 13 -23.89 -13.71 17.79
CA LEU A 13 -22.66 -14.03 18.52
C LEU A 13 -22.94 -14.46 19.97
N ALA A 14 -23.94 -13.87 20.63
CA ALA A 14 -24.33 -14.25 21.98
C ALA A 14 -24.94 -15.66 22.06
N ALA A 15 -25.59 -16.11 20.99
CA ALA A 15 -26.15 -17.46 20.88
C ALA A 15 -25.10 -18.52 20.50
N ASP A 16 -23.92 -18.11 20.02
CA ASP A 16 -22.84 -19.02 19.61
C ASP A 16 -21.95 -19.41 20.81
N PRO A 17 -21.95 -20.68 21.25
CA PRO A 17 -21.12 -21.15 22.35
C PRO A 17 -19.64 -21.34 21.98
N SER A 18 -19.29 -21.32 20.68
CA SER A 18 -17.91 -21.53 20.21
C SER A 18 -17.01 -20.31 20.38
N VAL A 19 -17.58 -19.14 20.65
CA VAL A 19 -16.87 -17.85 20.78
C VAL A 19 -16.89 -17.41 22.24
N ASN A 20 -15.73 -17.04 22.80
CA ASN A 20 -15.67 -16.50 24.16
C ASN A 20 -16.07 -15.01 24.21
N ALA A 21 -16.22 -14.45 25.42
CA ALA A 21 -16.69 -13.08 25.59
C ALA A 21 -15.73 -12.02 25.02
N GLU A 22 -14.42 -12.27 25.06
CA GLU A 22 -13.40 -11.35 24.53
C GLU A 22 -13.44 -11.32 23.00
N ASP A 23 -13.50 -12.49 22.37
CA ASP A 23 -13.59 -12.65 20.92
C ASP A 23 -14.89 -12.03 20.37
N ARG A 24 -16.02 -12.20 21.08
CA ARG A 24 -17.28 -11.52 20.74
C ARG A 24 -17.12 -10.00 20.70
N LYS A 25 -16.46 -9.44 21.72
CA LYS A 25 -16.22 -7.99 21.80
C LYS A 25 -15.29 -7.53 20.67
N ALA A 26 -14.25 -8.29 20.37
CA ALA A 26 -13.31 -7.98 19.29
C ALA A 26 -13.99 -7.98 17.91
N LEU A 27 -14.85 -8.96 17.64
CA LEU A 27 -15.59 -9.08 16.38
C LEU A 27 -16.58 -7.92 16.17
N VAL A 28 -17.33 -7.55 17.20
CA VAL A 28 -18.26 -6.41 17.15
C VAL A 28 -17.51 -5.10 16.93
N GLU A 29 -16.36 -4.90 17.58
CA GLU A 29 -15.52 -3.72 17.38
C GLU A 29 -14.88 -3.66 15.99
N ALA A 30 -14.49 -4.82 15.43
CA ALA A 30 -13.98 -4.89 14.06
C ALA A 30 -15.06 -4.47 13.04
N LEU A 31 -16.30 -4.92 13.22
CA LEU A 31 -17.43 -4.56 12.36
C LEU A 31 -17.79 -3.06 12.44
N LYS A 32 -17.70 -2.45 13.63
CA LYS A 32 -17.91 -1.01 13.81
C LYS A 32 -16.87 -0.14 13.11
N LYS A 33 -15.60 -0.57 13.14
CA LYS A 33 -14.48 0.14 12.50
C LYS A 33 -14.56 0.09 10.97
N GLY A 34 -15.40 -0.79 10.42
CA GLY A 34 -15.51 -1.00 8.98
C GLY A 34 -14.32 -1.77 8.41
N PRO A 35 -14.30 -2.02 7.09
CA PRO A 35 -13.14 -2.63 6.46
C PRO A 35 -11.90 -1.79 6.80
N ARG A 36 -10.84 -2.45 7.30
CA ARG A 36 -9.54 -1.80 7.37
C ARG A 36 -9.25 -1.31 5.95
N PRO A 37 -8.86 -0.05 5.75
CA PRO A 37 -8.35 0.36 4.45
C PRO A 37 -7.27 -0.67 4.11
N GLY A 38 -7.45 -1.37 2.98
CA GLY A 38 -6.44 -2.30 2.51
C GLY A 38 -5.11 -1.57 2.54
N ALA A 39 -4.04 -2.24 2.97
CA ALA A 39 -2.73 -1.65 2.81
C ALA A 39 -2.61 -1.28 1.33
N VAL A 40 -2.49 0.02 1.05
CA VAL A 40 -2.27 0.50 -0.32
C VAL A 40 -0.87 0.03 -0.65
N HIS A 41 -0.78 -1.17 -1.21
CA HIS A 41 0.47 -1.77 -1.61
C HIS A 41 0.91 -1.05 -2.89
N ASP A 42 1.73 -0.03 -2.71
CA ASP A 42 2.40 0.61 -3.83
C ASP A 42 3.35 -0.41 -4.46
N ARG A 43 3.02 -0.81 -5.69
CA ARG A 43 3.73 -1.87 -6.40
C ARG A 43 5.12 -1.38 -6.76
N VAL A 44 6.12 -2.24 -6.58
CA VAL A 44 7.50 -1.93 -6.99
C VAL A 44 7.73 -2.45 -8.39
N LEU A 45 7.96 -1.52 -9.33
CA LEU A 45 8.32 -1.82 -10.71
C LEU A 45 9.82 -2.15 -10.81
N ARG A 46 10.13 -3.25 -11.51
CA ARG A 46 11.53 -3.57 -11.82
C ARG A 46 12.11 -2.54 -12.80
N ARG A 47 13.43 -2.37 -12.80
CA ARG A 47 14.11 -1.37 -13.65
C ARG A 47 13.73 -1.43 -15.14
N PRO A 48 13.66 -2.60 -15.80
CA PRO A 48 13.26 -2.66 -17.22
C PRO A 48 11.80 -2.25 -17.43
N GLU A 49 10.93 -2.60 -16.49
CA GLU A 49 9.50 -2.29 -16.54
C GLU A 49 9.25 -0.79 -16.34
N ALA A 50 9.90 -0.17 -15.34
CA ALA A 50 9.85 1.27 -15.13
C ALA A 50 10.38 2.05 -16.36
N ALA A 51 11.47 1.57 -16.98
CA ALA A 51 12.04 2.18 -18.18
C ALA A 51 11.06 2.14 -19.35
N SER A 52 10.40 0.98 -19.55
CA SER A 52 9.36 0.79 -20.56
C SER A 52 8.17 1.73 -20.33
N ARG A 53 7.66 1.82 -19.09
CA ARG A 53 6.56 2.73 -18.72
C ARG A 53 6.89 4.20 -19.00
N LEU A 54 8.14 4.61 -18.79
CA LEU A 54 8.61 5.98 -19.00
C LEU A 54 9.05 6.26 -20.44
N GLY A 55 9.06 5.25 -21.33
CA GLY A 55 9.51 5.40 -22.72
C GLY A 55 11.00 5.73 -22.85
N VAL A 56 11.83 5.36 -21.87
CA VAL A 56 13.27 5.67 -21.83
C VAL A 56 14.13 4.42 -21.70
N GLY A 57 15.43 4.55 -21.98
CA GLY A 57 16.40 3.49 -21.72
C GLY A 57 16.72 3.31 -20.24
N VAL A 58 17.08 2.10 -19.82
CA VAL A 58 17.43 1.77 -18.41
C VAL A 58 18.58 2.63 -17.85
N LYS A 59 19.50 3.10 -18.71
CA LYS A 59 20.58 4.02 -18.32
C LYS A 59 20.07 5.41 -17.91
N ALA A 60 18.94 5.87 -18.47
CA ALA A 60 18.34 7.13 -18.08
C ALA A 60 17.85 7.09 -16.62
N LEU A 61 17.31 5.94 -16.19
CA LEU A 61 16.90 5.74 -14.79
C LEU A 61 18.08 5.84 -13.82
N ASP A 62 19.27 5.36 -14.20
CA ASP A 62 20.47 5.51 -13.36
C ASP A 62 20.88 6.98 -13.20
N LEU A 63 20.78 7.76 -14.28
CA LEU A 63 21.03 9.19 -14.25
C LEU A 63 20.02 9.92 -13.36
N TRP A 64 18.74 9.59 -13.47
CA TRP A 64 17.67 10.20 -12.68
C TRP A 64 17.75 9.82 -11.20
N LYS A 65 18.10 8.58 -10.89
CA LYS A 65 18.44 8.14 -9.54
C LYS A 65 19.58 8.97 -8.95
N ARG A 66 20.68 9.17 -9.70
CA ARG A 66 21.83 10.00 -9.25
C ARG A 66 21.45 11.46 -9.03
N ARG A 67 20.51 11.98 -9.82
CA ARG A 67 19.99 13.35 -9.72
C ARG A 67 18.90 13.52 -8.65
N GLY A 68 18.44 12.44 -8.02
CA GLY A 68 17.36 12.48 -7.03
C GLY A 68 15.95 12.67 -7.62
N VAL A 69 15.78 12.52 -8.93
CA VAL A 69 14.47 12.65 -9.62
C VAL A 69 13.58 11.43 -9.36
N LEU A 70 14.19 10.26 -9.17
CA LEU A 70 13.49 9.00 -8.95
C LEU A 70 14.15 8.27 -7.78
N VAL A 71 13.39 7.96 -6.73
CA VAL A 71 13.93 7.33 -5.52
C VAL A 71 13.80 5.81 -5.63
N PRO A 72 14.90 5.05 -5.61
CA PRO A 72 14.83 3.60 -5.69
C PRO A 72 14.35 3.00 -4.38
N VAL A 73 13.52 1.96 -4.46
CA VAL A 73 13.16 1.14 -3.32
C VAL A 73 14.32 0.19 -3.00
N THR A 74 14.87 0.31 -1.79
CA THR A 74 15.92 -0.57 -1.27
C THR A 74 15.40 -1.37 -0.08
N ILE A 75 15.77 -2.64 -0.01
CA ILE A 75 15.48 -3.47 1.16
C ILE A 75 16.53 -3.16 2.24
N PRO A 76 16.16 -3.08 3.53
CA PRO A 76 17.13 -2.97 4.62
C PRO A 76 18.24 -4.03 4.51
N GLY A 77 19.50 -3.60 4.57
CA GLY A 77 20.65 -4.49 4.43
C GLY A 77 21.05 -4.85 3.00
N SER A 78 20.29 -4.43 1.98
CA SER A 78 20.68 -4.62 0.58
C SER A 78 21.38 -3.38 0.01
N SER A 79 22.54 -3.58 -0.61
CA SER A 79 23.19 -2.54 -1.42
C SER A 79 22.52 -2.34 -2.79
N ARG A 80 21.70 -3.31 -3.24
CA ARG A 80 20.98 -3.25 -4.51
C ARG A 80 19.54 -2.79 -4.30
N ALA A 81 19.14 -1.84 -5.14
CA ALA A 81 17.76 -1.42 -5.28
C ALA A 81 16.90 -2.53 -5.91
N LEU A 82 15.69 -2.72 -5.39
CA LEU A 82 14.70 -3.65 -5.92
C LEU A 82 14.05 -3.11 -7.19
N GLY A 83 13.82 -1.80 -7.24
CA GLY A 83 13.08 -1.13 -8.30
C GLY A 83 12.66 0.28 -7.92
N PHE A 84 11.55 0.74 -8.49
CA PHE A 84 10.95 2.04 -8.23
C PHE A 84 9.47 1.87 -7.90
N ARG A 85 8.89 2.76 -7.10
CA ARG A 85 7.46 2.72 -6.80
C ARG A 85 6.67 3.05 -8.07
N GLU A 86 5.55 2.35 -8.27
CA GLU A 86 4.67 2.60 -9.41
C GLU A 86 4.08 4.01 -9.33
N SER A 87 3.71 4.45 -8.12
CA SER A 87 3.23 5.82 -7.87
C SER A 87 4.23 6.90 -8.30
N ASP A 88 5.51 6.76 -7.96
CA ASP A 88 6.55 7.73 -8.34
C ASP A 88 6.76 7.78 -9.86
N VAL A 89 6.66 6.63 -10.53
CA VAL A 89 6.76 6.53 -11.98
C VAL A 89 5.56 7.19 -12.66
N GLU A 90 4.36 6.94 -12.15
CA GLU A 90 3.12 7.57 -12.64
C GLU A 90 3.11 9.08 -12.42
N ALA A 91 3.59 9.56 -11.27
CA ALA A 91 3.71 10.99 -10.97
C ALA A 91 4.65 11.71 -11.96
N LEU A 92 5.74 11.05 -12.37
CA LEU A 92 6.63 11.58 -13.41
C LEU A 92 5.96 11.64 -14.78
N ILE A 93 5.17 10.62 -15.13
CA ILE A 93 4.41 10.60 -16.40
C ILE A 93 3.35 11.70 -16.40
N ALA A 94 2.69 11.93 -15.27
CA ALA A 94 1.70 12.99 -15.09
C ALA A 94 2.31 14.41 -15.08
N GLY A 95 3.64 14.54 -15.04
CA GLY A 95 4.34 15.82 -14.96
C GLY A 95 4.32 16.46 -13.57
N GLU A 96 3.93 15.69 -12.54
CA GLU A 96 3.81 16.15 -11.14
C GLU A 96 5.13 16.07 -10.35
N GLY A 97 6.22 15.63 -10.99
CA GLY A 97 7.61 15.74 -10.53
C GLY A 97 7.84 15.78 -9.03
N GLY A 98 7.61 14.65 -8.34
CA GLY A 98 7.84 14.46 -6.91
C GLY A 98 9.32 14.48 -6.53
N GLY A 99 9.90 15.68 -6.41
CA GLY A 99 11.06 15.89 -5.56
C GLY A 99 10.60 16.00 -4.12
N VAL A 100 10.89 14.99 -3.28
CA VAL A 100 10.82 15.13 -1.83
C VAL A 100 11.76 16.29 -1.46
N LYS A 101 11.20 17.44 -1.07
CA LYS A 101 11.96 18.44 -0.32
C LYS A 101 12.40 17.77 0.98
N ALA A 102 13.71 17.65 1.14
CA ALA A 102 14.35 17.29 2.40
C ALA A 102 13.98 18.29 3.52
#